data_AF-A0A537I0S9-F1
#
_entry.id   AF-A0A537I0S9-F1
#
_cell.length_a   1.000
_cell.length_b   1.000
_cell.length_c   1.000
_cell.angle_alpha   90.00
_cell.angle_beta   90.00
_cell.angle_gamma   90.00
#
_symmetry.space_group_name_H-M   'P 1'
#
loop_
_entity.id
_entity.type
_entity.pdbx_description
1 polymer ?
#
loop_
_entity_poly.entity_id
_entity_poly.type
_entity_poly.pdbx_seq_one_letter_code
_entity_poly.pdbx_strand_id
1 'polypeptide(L)'
;MHKSIISTGLFFLTISLAAQKSIDGLVQAERNFAAYSVSNNTKDAFLKFADSAGIVWASEIEAPVNAIESWMKREKRTGKLDWSPQHAEIAASQDFGYTTGPYTFSRNDSVLSRGEYFSVWKINKNGEWKFIVDLGVNNTPAISDSKLEKITAEKISGNATTTEMLKAEANFTTLSVQNRNKAYKKFLSAKSILKRNNRQSAISKNLQKRIINNDPQDAVFRLLGSGIASSGDLGYTFGNITTGVKQFGYLRIWRNEKDGWKIAVEVLRY
;
A
#
# COMPACT_ATOMS: atom_id res chain seq x y z
N MET A 1 11.18 -41.56 -56.53
CA MET A 1 11.21 -41.47 -55.06
C MET A 1 11.61 -40.05 -54.66
N HIS A 2 10.66 -39.21 -54.23
CA HIS A 2 10.93 -37.92 -53.60
C HIS A 2 10.23 -37.93 -52.24
N LYS A 3 11.00 -37.78 -51.16
CA LYS A 3 10.48 -37.67 -49.80
C LYS A 3 10.39 -36.19 -49.45
N SER A 4 9.17 -35.68 -49.29
CA SER A 4 8.93 -34.37 -48.70
C SER A 4 9.09 -34.44 -47.18
N ILE A 5 9.98 -33.64 -46.62
CA ILE A 5 10.10 -33.41 -45.18
C ILE A 5 9.16 -32.25 -44.84
N ILE A 6 8.08 -32.54 -44.12
CA ILE A 6 7.21 -31.52 -43.54
C ILE A 6 7.81 -31.14 -42.19
N SER A 7 8.39 -29.95 -42.11
CA SER A 7 8.81 -29.33 -40.84
C SER A 7 7.62 -28.64 -40.20
N THR A 8 7.11 -29.19 -39.09
CA THR A 8 6.03 -28.57 -38.32
C THR A 8 6.63 -27.56 -37.36
N GLY A 9 6.47 -26.27 -37.65
CA GLY A 9 6.87 -25.18 -36.76
C GLY A 9 5.95 -25.11 -35.53
N LEU A 10 6.54 -25.21 -34.34
CA LEU A 10 5.85 -25.03 -33.06
C LEU A 10 5.69 -23.52 -32.79
N PHE A 11 4.46 -23.00 -32.94
CA PHE A 11 4.13 -21.62 -32.55
C PHE A 11 3.92 -21.57 -31.02
N PHE A 12 4.85 -20.96 -30.29
CA PHE A 12 4.61 -20.59 -28.90
C PHE A 12 3.71 -19.36 -28.84
N LEU A 13 2.40 -19.57 -28.71
CA LEU A 13 1.46 -18.50 -28.37
C LEU A 13 1.72 -18.07 -26.93
N THR A 14 2.39 -16.94 -26.72
CA THR A 14 2.45 -16.32 -25.40
C THR A 14 1.07 -15.73 -25.09
N ILE A 15 0.20 -16.53 -24.49
CA ILE A 15 -1.03 -16.02 -23.90
C ILE A 15 -0.62 -15.16 -22.71
N SER A 16 -0.60 -13.83 -22.90
CA SER A 16 -0.56 -12.92 -21.77
C SER A 16 -1.87 -13.13 -21.00
N LEU A 17 -1.83 -13.87 -19.89
CA LEU A 17 -2.97 -13.91 -18.98
C LEU A 17 -3.16 -12.49 -18.45
N ALA A 18 -4.16 -11.79 -18.97
CA ALA A 18 -4.60 -10.53 -18.40
C ALA A 18 -4.83 -10.71 -16.89
N ALA A 19 -4.47 -9.72 -16.09
CA ALA A 19 -4.64 -9.79 -14.65
C ALA A 19 -6.10 -10.09 -14.30
N GLN A 20 -6.30 -11.05 -13.41
CA GLN A 20 -7.63 -11.35 -12.90
C GLN A 20 -8.13 -10.17 -12.06
N LYS A 21 -9.15 -9.45 -12.56
CA LYS A 21 -9.89 -8.43 -11.80
C LYS A 21 -10.64 -9.09 -10.64
N SER A 22 -9.99 -9.22 -9.49
CA SER A 22 -10.53 -9.84 -8.29
C SER A 22 -9.60 -9.62 -7.11
N ILE A 23 -10.10 -9.84 -5.89
CA ILE A 23 -9.27 -9.82 -4.69
C ILE A 23 -8.19 -10.91 -4.72
N ASP A 24 -8.47 -12.06 -5.33
CA ASP A 24 -7.49 -13.14 -5.48
C ASP A 24 -6.37 -12.75 -6.45
N GLY A 25 -6.71 -12.06 -7.54
CA GLY A 25 -5.73 -11.51 -8.47
C GLY A 25 -4.83 -10.46 -7.82
N LEU A 26 -5.39 -9.57 -6.98
CA LEU A 26 -4.62 -8.60 -6.19
C LEU A 26 -3.65 -9.31 -5.23
N VAL A 27 -4.15 -10.29 -4.47
CA VAL A 27 -3.33 -11.06 -3.53
C VAL A 27 -2.24 -11.84 -4.25
N GLN A 28 -2.54 -12.40 -5.42
CA GLN A 28 -1.55 -13.12 -6.21
C GLN A 28 -0.49 -12.18 -6.78
N ALA A 29 -0.85 -10.96 -7.19
CA ALA A 29 0.10 -9.95 -7.64
C ALA A 29 1.09 -9.59 -6.52
N GLU A 30 0.61 -9.39 -5.29
CA GLU A 30 1.46 -9.14 -4.12
C GLU A 30 2.40 -10.32 -3.82
N ARG A 31 1.87 -11.54 -3.83
CA ARG A 31 2.70 -12.75 -3.61
C ARG A 31 3.76 -12.92 -4.70
N ASN A 32 3.41 -12.63 -5.95
CA ASN A 32 4.37 -12.66 -7.06
C ASN A 32 5.46 -11.59 -6.88
N PHE A 33 5.09 -10.41 -6.37
CA PHE A 33 6.03 -9.34 -6.06
C PHE A 33 7.02 -9.75 -4.96
N ALA A 34 6.51 -10.28 -3.83
CA ALA A 34 7.32 -10.84 -2.75
C ALA A 34 8.25 -11.94 -3.24
N ALA A 35 7.70 -12.95 -3.93
CA ALA A 35 8.46 -14.08 -4.46
C ALA A 35 9.58 -13.63 -5.42
N TYR A 36 9.32 -12.62 -6.25
CA TYR A 36 10.33 -12.09 -7.17
C TYR A 36 11.46 -11.35 -6.45
N SER A 37 11.16 -10.65 -5.34
CA SER A 37 12.21 -10.06 -4.48
C SER A 37 13.12 -11.13 -3.90
N VAL A 38 12.54 -12.26 -3.49
CA VAL A 38 13.27 -13.40 -2.94
C VAL A 38 14.12 -14.11 -3.99
N SER A 39 13.56 -14.40 -5.17
CA SER A 39 14.24 -15.18 -6.21
C SER A 39 15.27 -14.37 -7.01
N ASN A 40 15.11 -13.05 -7.10
CA ASN A 40 15.96 -12.20 -7.94
C ASN A 40 16.74 -11.17 -7.11
N ASN A 41 16.04 -10.18 -6.56
CA ASN A 41 16.49 -9.17 -5.60
C ASN A 41 15.42 -8.06 -5.49
N THR A 42 15.50 -7.26 -4.43
CA THR A 42 14.56 -6.17 -4.18
C THR A 42 14.51 -5.13 -5.30
N LYS A 43 15.66 -4.73 -5.88
CA LYS A 43 15.68 -3.71 -6.95
C LYS A 43 14.86 -4.17 -8.15
N ASP A 44 15.16 -5.36 -8.66
CA ASP A 44 14.48 -5.89 -9.86
C ASP A 44 12.99 -6.15 -9.60
N ALA A 45 12.62 -6.55 -8.37
CA ALA A 45 11.22 -6.70 -7.99
C ALA A 45 10.47 -5.37 -8.04
N PHE A 46 10.99 -4.32 -7.40
CA PHE A 46 10.31 -3.03 -7.40
C PHE A 46 10.24 -2.43 -8.81
N LEU A 47 11.29 -2.56 -9.63
CA LEU A 47 11.25 -2.11 -11.03
C LEU A 47 10.22 -2.86 -11.88
N LYS A 48 9.98 -4.14 -11.58
CA LYS A 48 9.01 -4.98 -12.31
C LYS A 48 7.56 -4.68 -11.94
N PHE A 49 7.28 -4.45 -10.66
CA PHE A 49 5.90 -4.36 -10.14
C PHE A 49 5.41 -2.91 -9.93
N ALA A 50 6.28 -1.91 -10.01
CA ALA A 50 5.88 -0.51 -9.95
C ALA A 50 5.11 -0.07 -11.19
N ASP A 51 4.09 0.76 -11.00
CA ASP A 51 3.51 1.57 -12.06
C ASP A 51 4.51 2.64 -12.50
N SER A 52 4.43 3.10 -13.76
CA SER A 52 5.32 4.17 -14.24
C SER A 52 5.16 5.47 -13.45
N ALA A 53 3.98 5.71 -12.87
CA ALA A 53 3.70 6.83 -11.98
C ALA A 53 3.73 6.44 -10.49
N GLY A 54 4.27 5.26 -10.16
CA GLY A 54 4.33 4.76 -8.80
C GLY A 54 5.16 5.64 -7.87
N ILE A 55 4.77 5.70 -6.60
CA ILE A 55 5.38 6.57 -5.59
C ILE A 55 5.97 5.72 -4.46
N VAL A 56 7.17 6.09 -4.01
CA VAL A 56 7.84 5.52 -2.84
C VAL A 56 8.53 6.61 -2.02
N TRP A 57 9.00 6.27 -0.84
CA TRP A 57 9.86 7.13 -0.02
C TRP A 57 11.26 6.54 0.03
N ALA A 58 12.26 7.29 -0.43
CA ALA A 58 13.60 6.76 -0.55
C ALA A 58 14.29 6.55 0.81
N SER A 59 13.96 7.37 1.80
CA SER A 59 14.32 7.20 3.22
C SER A 59 13.14 7.56 4.13
N GLU A 60 13.35 7.57 5.46
CA GLU A 60 12.32 7.95 6.43
C GLU A 60 12.01 9.46 6.40
N ILE A 61 12.99 10.29 6.05
CA ILE A 61 12.94 11.76 6.19
C ILE A 61 13.08 12.45 4.83
N GLU A 62 12.44 11.87 3.80
CA GLU A 62 12.47 12.41 2.44
C GLU A 62 11.07 12.61 1.88
N ALA A 63 10.95 13.49 0.89
CA ALA A 63 9.72 13.62 0.12
C ALA A 63 9.45 12.35 -0.71
N PRO A 64 8.17 12.07 -1.05
CA PRO A 64 7.85 11.01 -1.99
C PRO A 64 8.52 11.26 -3.35
N VAL A 65 9.00 10.19 -3.97
CA VAL A 65 9.67 10.20 -5.28
C VAL A 65 9.05 9.15 -6.20
N ASN A 66 9.29 9.28 -7.50
CA ASN A 66 8.91 8.23 -8.45
C ASN A 66 9.63 6.91 -8.12
N ALA A 67 8.88 5.82 -8.10
CA ALA A 67 9.36 4.48 -7.76
C ALA A 67 10.44 3.99 -8.72
N ILE A 68 10.17 4.05 -10.03
CA ILE A 68 11.09 3.57 -11.05
C ILE A 68 12.39 4.37 -11.02
N GLU A 69 12.32 5.70 -10.99
CA GLU A 69 13.50 6.56 -10.92
C GLU A 69 14.32 6.32 -9.64
N SER A 70 13.66 6.19 -8.48
CA SER A 70 14.33 5.92 -7.21
C SER A 70 15.06 4.57 -7.23
N TRP A 71 14.41 3.53 -7.75
CA TRP A 71 14.98 2.17 -7.77
C TRP A 71 16.06 1.99 -8.84
N MET A 72 15.98 2.68 -9.97
CA MET A 72 17.04 2.66 -10.99
C MET A 72 18.38 3.14 -10.43
N LYS A 73 18.37 4.18 -9.58
CA LYS A 73 19.55 4.79 -8.95
C LYS A 73 20.19 3.94 -7.84
N ARG A 74 19.49 2.93 -7.33
CA ARG A 74 19.98 2.08 -6.23
C ARG A 74 20.87 0.98 -6.75
N GLU A 75 21.91 0.65 -6.02
CA GLU A 75 22.65 -0.60 -6.24
C GLU A 75 21.86 -1.81 -5.74
N LYS A 76 22.12 -2.96 -6.37
CA LYS A 76 21.60 -4.24 -5.87
C LYS A 76 22.27 -4.53 -4.52
N ARG A 77 21.47 -4.70 -3.48
CA ARG A 77 21.97 -5.00 -2.13
C ARG A 77 21.97 -6.50 -1.89
N THR A 78 22.95 -6.99 -1.14
CA THR A 78 22.97 -8.36 -0.64
C THR A 78 21.98 -8.53 0.52
N GLY A 79 21.24 -9.63 0.52
CA GLY A 79 20.19 -9.92 1.49
C GLY A 79 18.84 -10.16 0.80
N LYS A 80 17.89 -10.67 1.57
CA LYS A 80 16.57 -11.09 1.12
C LYS A 80 15.52 -10.25 1.83
N LEU A 81 14.75 -9.47 1.07
CA LEU A 81 13.51 -8.85 1.53
C LEU A 81 12.36 -9.82 1.21
N ASP A 82 11.70 -10.29 2.26
CA ASP A 82 10.60 -11.25 2.21
C ASP A 82 9.39 -10.67 2.95
N TRP A 83 8.20 -10.85 2.40
CA TRP A 83 6.96 -10.37 2.98
C TRP A 83 5.77 -11.23 2.54
N SER A 84 4.68 -11.15 3.29
CA SER A 84 3.45 -11.87 2.98
C SER A 84 2.23 -11.03 3.32
N PRO A 85 1.20 -11.00 2.44
CA PRO A 85 -0.03 -10.29 2.76
C PRO A 85 -0.77 -10.97 3.90
N GLN A 86 -1.15 -10.18 4.90
CA GLN A 86 -2.07 -10.59 5.99
C GLN A 86 -3.42 -9.88 5.88
N HIS A 87 -3.49 -8.77 5.16
CA HIS A 87 -4.72 -8.06 4.85
C HIS A 87 -4.72 -7.61 3.39
N ALA A 88 -5.85 -7.79 2.73
CA ALA A 88 -6.12 -7.25 1.40
C ALA A 88 -7.53 -6.68 1.35
N GLU A 89 -7.67 -5.50 0.76
CA GLU A 89 -8.97 -4.92 0.47
C GLU A 89 -9.01 -4.42 -0.97
N ILE A 90 -10.09 -4.73 -1.67
CA ILE A 90 -10.30 -4.35 -3.06
C ILE A 90 -11.55 -3.47 -3.20
N ALA A 91 -11.47 -2.50 -4.09
CA ALA A 91 -12.62 -1.68 -4.50
C ALA A 91 -13.66 -2.53 -5.23
N ALA A 92 -14.91 -2.09 -5.28
CA ALA A 92 -15.96 -2.79 -6.04
C ALA A 92 -15.67 -2.81 -7.56
N SER A 93 -14.79 -1.93 -8.06
CA SER A 93 -14.30 -1.97 -9.45
C SER A 93 -13.38 -3.16 -9.75
N GLN A 94 -12.89 -3.85 -8.72
CA GLN A 94 -12.02 -5.04 -8.79
C GLN A 94 -10.68 -4.83 -9.52
N ASP A 95 -10.28 -3.57 -9.75
CA ASP A 95 -9.04 -3.19 -10.42
C ASP A 95 -8.21 -2.16 -9.63
N PHE A 96 -8.61 -1.89 -8.39
CA PHE A 96 -7.92 -1.02 -7.44
C PHE A 96 -8.05 -1.61 -6.03
N GLY A 97 -7.00 -1.57 -5.24
CA GLY A 97 -7.03 -2.04 -3.85
C GLY A 97 -5.72 -1.81 -3.13
N TYR A 98 -5.58 -2.39 -1.94
CA TYR A 98 -4.32 -2.38 -1.21
C TYR A 98 -4.07 -3.71 -0.51
N THR A 99 -2.81 -3.97 -0.20
CA THR A 99 -2.41 -5.07 0.68
C THR A 99 -1.45 -4.57 1.75
N THR A 100 -1.36 -5.31 2.85
CA THR A 100 -0.39 -5.06 3.91
C THR A 100 -0.12 -6.33 4.71
N GLY A 101 1.04 -6.40 5.33
CA GLY A 101 1.47 -7.51 6.16
C GLY A 101 2.89 -7.32 6.66
N PRO A 102 3.45 -8.32 7.36
CA PRO A 102 4.81 -8.26 7.88
C PRO A 102 5.83 -8.39 6.74
N TYR A 103 6.98 -7.76 6.93
CA TYR A 103 8.18 -8.02 6.13
C TYR A 103 9.35 -8.35 7.05
N THR A 104 10.33 -9.07 6.50
CA THR A 104 11.67 -9.23 7.08
C THR A 104 12.74 -8.94 6.03
N PHE A 105 13.84 -8.35 6.48
CA PHE A 105 15.08 -8.29 5.71
C PHE A 105 16.12 -9.16 6.40
N SER A 106 16.70 -10.10 5.67
CA SER A 106 17.66 -11.06 6.20
C SER A 106 18.94 -11.12 5.36
N ARG A 107 20.05 -11.52 5.98
CA ARG A 107 21.31 -11.81 5.31
C ARG A 107 21.99 -12.95 6.06
N ASN A 108 22.51 -13.95 5.34
CA ASN A 108 23.14 -15.14 5.93
C ASN A 108 22.27 -15.76 7.04
N ASP A 109 20.99 -15.97 6.72
CA ASP A 109 19.95 -16.52 7.61
C ASP A 109 19.67 -15.74 8.90
N SER A 110 20.25 -14.54 9.04
CA SER A 110 20.03 -13.65 10.17
C SER A 110 19.05 -12.54 9.80
N VAL A 111 17.97 -12.37 10.57
CA VAL A 111 17.01 -11.26 10.39
C VAL A 111 17.65 -9.96 10.89
N LEU A 112 17.90 -9.03 9.96
CA LEU A 112 18.52 -7.74 10.24
C LEU A 112 17.49 -6.64 10.51
N SER A 113 16.32 -6.71 9.87
CA SER A 113 15.20 -5.81 10.15
C SER A 113 13.86 -6.49 9.90
N ARG A 114 12.83 -5.94 10.52
CA ARG A 114 11.45 -6.35 10.34
C ARG A 114 10.52 -5.14 10.46
N GLY A 115 9.34 -5.28 9.91
CA GLY A 115 8.34 -4.24 9.92
C GLY A 115 7.04 -4.71 9.28
N GLU A 116 6.23 -3.74 8.84
CA GLU A 116 5.03 -4.00 8.07
C GLU A 116 5.05 -3.16 6.79
N TYR A 117 4.81 -3.81 5.65
CA TYR A 117 4.73 -3.15 4.35
C TYR A 117 3.29 -2.69 4.08
N PHE A 118 3.11 -1.78 3.14
CA PHE A 118 1.81 -1.30 2.69
C PHE A 118 1.90 -0.88 1.22
N SER A 119 1.12 -1.55 0.36
CA SER A 119 1.14 -1.30 -1.09
C SER A 119 -0.26 -1.02 -1.60
N VAL A 120 -0.42 0.08 -2.34
CA VAL A 120 -1.64 0.42 -3.08
C VAL A 120 -1.46 -0.03 -4.51
N TRP A 121 -2.45 -0.73 -5.05
CA TRP A 121 -2.39 -1.40 -6.34
C TRP A 121 -3.49 -0.91 -7.27
N LYS A 122 -3.18 -0.85 -8.57
CA LYS A 122 -4.17 -0.75 -9.65
C LYS A 122 -3.81 -1.68 -10.80
N ILE A 123 -4.81 -2.05 -11.60
CA ILE A 123 -4.55 -2.63 -12.92
C ILE A 123 -4.26 -1.49 -13.90
N ASN A 124 -3.12 -1.55 -14.58
CA ASN A 124 -2.71 -0.56 -15.56
C ASN A 124 -3.41 -0.78 -16.92
N LYS A 125 -3.14 0.10 -17.89
CA LYS A 125 -3.70 0.02 -19.26
C LYS A 125 -3.33 -1.27 -20.02
N ASN A 126 -2.27 -1.98 -19.60
CA ASN A 126 -1.84 -3.25 -20.19
C ASN A 126 -2.53 -4.45 -19.53
N GLY A 127 -3.43 -4.22 -18.57
CA GLY A 127 -4.08 -5.30 -17.83
C GLY A 127 -3.19 -5.96 -16.79
N GLU A 128 -2.17 -5.26 -16.27
CA GLU A 128 -1.26 -5.79 -15.23
C GLU A 128 -1.52 -5.10 -13.89
N TRP A 129 -1.55 -5.86 -12.80
CA TRP A 129 -1.46 -5.29 -11.45
C TRP A 129 -0.10 -4.61 -11.26
N LYS A 130 -0.12 -3.32 -10.90
CA LYS A 130 1.05 -2.53 -10.55
C LYS A 130 0.80 -1.78 -9.26
N PHE A 131 1.81 -1.71 -8.38
CA PHE A 131 1.70 -0.84 -7.22
C PHE A 131 1.88 0.63 -7.66
N ILE A 132 1.05 1.50 -7.12
CA ILE A 132 1.08 2.95 -7.38
C ILE A 132 1.58 3.76 -6.19
N VAL A 133 1.52 3.18 -4.99
CA VAL A 133 2.18 3.72 -3.81
C VAL A 133 2.69 2.53 -3.00
N ASP A 134 3.94 2.58 -2.60
CA ASP A 134 4.51 1.61 -1.65
C ASP A 134 5.20 2.35 -0.50
N LEU A 135 4.85 1.94 0.72
CA LEU A 135 5.37 2.49 1.97
C LEU A 135 5.40 1.39 3.02
N GLY A 136 6.16 1.59 4.10
CA GLY A 136 6.13 0.67 5.24
C GLY A 136 6.51 1.36 6.54
N VAL A 137 6.34 0.62 7.63
CA VAL A 137 6.82 0.96 8.96
C VAL A 137 7.83 -0.08 9.43
N ASN A 138 8.79 0.37 10.23
CA ASN A 138 9.95 -0.38 10.67
C ASN A 138 9.87 -0.70 12.16
N ASN A 139 10.66 -1.68 12.60
CA ASN A 139 10.83 -2.07 14.00
C ASN A 139 9.52 -2.45 14.70
N THR A 140 8.58 -3.04 13.96
CA THR A 140 7.36 -3.57 14.56
C THR A 140 7.67 -4.87 15.31
N PRO A 141 6.89 -5.23 16.33
CA PRO A 141 6.97 -6.56 16.94
C PRO A 141 6.80 -7.66 15.89
N ALA A 142 7.37 -8.84 16.15
CA ALA A 142 7.09 -10.00 15.32
C ALA A 142 5.58 -10.30 15.35
N ILE A 143 4.99 -10.44 14.17
CA ILE A 143 3.57 -10.76 14.02
C ILE A 143 3.49 -12.25 13.71
N SER A 144 2.66 -12.98 14.46
CA SER A 144 2.41 -14.39 14.17
C SER A 144 1.77 -14.55 12.79
N ASP A 145 2.01 -15.68 12.15
CA ASP A 145 1.25 -16.04 10.96
C ASP A 145 -0.25 -16.02 11.27
N SER A 146 -0.96 -15.17 10.54
CA SER A 146 -2.41 -15.03 10.64
C SER A 146 -3.03 -15.33 9.29
N LYS A 147 -4.27 -15.82 9.32
CA LYS A 147 -5.03 -16.05 8.09
C LYS A 147 -5.23 -14.71 7.38
N LEU A 148 -4.85 -14.65 6.11
CA LEU A 148 -5.08 -13.49 5.25
C LEU A 148 -6.56 -13.07 5.27
N GLU A 149 -6.82 -11.86 5.76
CA GLU A 149 -8.12 -11.20 5.69
C GLU A 149 -8.32 -10.59 4.30
N LYS A 150 -9.48 -10.88 3.69
CA LYS A 150 -9.87 -10.38 2.37
C LYS A 150 -11.18 -9.61 2.49
N ILE A 151 -11.17 -8.35 2.09
CA ILE A 151 -12.33 -7.46 2.14
C ILE A 151 -12.65 -6.93 0.74
N THR A 152 -13.91 -6.95 0.36
CA THR A 152 -14.40 -6.17 -0.79
C THR A 152 -15.14 -4.95 -0.26
N ALA A 153 -14.74 -3.76 -0.69
CA ALA A 153 -15.41 -2.53 -0.30
C ALA A 153 -16.86 -2.53 -0.80
N GLU A 154 -17.78 -2.13 0.09
CA GLU A 154 -19.19 -1.98 -0.27
C GLU A 154 -19.35 -0.75 -1.14
N LYS A 155 -19.99 -0.90 -2.31
CA LYS A 155 -20.34 0.25 -3.14
C LYS A 155 -21.56 0.96 -2.55
N ILE A 156 -21.37 2.18 -2.07
CA ILE A 156 -22.47 3.09 -1.72
C ILE A 156 -23.09 3.65 -3.01
N SER A 157 -24.39 3.94 -3.00
CA SER A 157 -25.10 4.51 -4.16
C SER A 157 -24.51 5.87 -4.57
N GLY A 158 -24.30 6.06 -5.88
CA GLY A 158 -23.59 7.22 -6.44
C GLY A 158 -22.09 6.94 -6.60
N ASN A 159 -21.43 7.71 -7.46
CA ASN A 159 -19.97 7.66 -7.58
C ASN A 159 -19.41 8.84 -6.80
N ALA A 160 -18.88 8.56 -5.60
CA ALA A 160 -18.18 9.61 -4.86
C ALA A 160 -16.95 10.06 -5.64
N THR A 161 -16.73 11.37 -5.63
CA THR A 161 -15.70 12.04 -6.42
C THR A 161 -14.41 12.17 -5.62
N THR A 162 -13.30 12.31 -6.34
CA THR A 162 -12.01 12.70 -5.74
C THR A 162 -12.15 13.97 -4.90
N THR A 163 -12.96 14.93 -5.34
CA THR A 163 -13.23 16.20 -4.63
C THR A 163 -13.83 15.97 -3.25
N GLU A 164 -14.79 15.05 -3.11
CA GLU A 164 -15.41 14.73 -1.81
C GLU A 164 -14.43 14.05 -0.86
N MET A 165 -13.60 13.12 -1.37
CA MET A 165 -12.54 12.49 -0.58
C MET A 165 -11.51 13.54 -0.11
N LEU A 166 -11.08 14.43 -1.01
CA LEU A 166 -10.12 15.49 -0.68
C LEU A 166 -10.70 16.50 0.31
N LYS A 167 -12.01 16.76 0.27
CA LYS A 167 -12.70 17.54 1.30
C LYS A 167 -12.66 16.84 2.66
N ALA A 168 -12.80 15.52 2.71
CA ALA A 168 -12.66 14.75 3.95
C ALA A 168 -11.23 14.80 4.50
N GLU A 169 -10.22 14.65 3.64
CA GLU A 169 -8.79 14.83 4.00
C GLU A 169 -8.55 16.23 4.57
N ALA A 170 -8.99 17.29 3.90
CA ALA A 170 -8.81 18.67 4.38
C ALA A 170 -9.51 18.89 5.74
N ASN A 171 -10.74 18.41 5.89
CA ASN A 171 -11.47 18.53 7.15
C ASN A 171 -10.80 17.74 8.28
N PHE A 172 -10.26 16.55 7.98
CA PHE A 172 -9.50 15.77 8.95
C PHE A 172 -8.24 16.51 9.38
N THR A 173 -7.43 17.01 8.43
CA THR A 173 -6.15 17.65 8.76
C THR A 173 -6.36 18.93 9.56
N THR A 174 -7.30 19.79 9.18
CA THR A 174 -7.68 20.97 9.97
C THR A 174 -8.14 20.60 11.38
N LEU A 175 -9.04 19.62 11.52
CA LEU A 175 -9.53 19.20 12.83
C LEU A 175 -8.43 18.51 13.65
N SER A 176 -7.47 17.83 13.01
CA SER A 176 -6.39 17.13 13.71
C SER A 176 -5.42 18.07 14.41
N VAL A 177 -5.20 19.27 13.85
CA VAL A 177 -4.42 20.36 14.46
C VAL A 177 -5.15 20.97 15.65
N GLN A 178 -6.48 21.14 15.53
CA GLN A 178 -7.31 21.72 16.60
C GLN A 178 -7.55 20.75 17.76
N ASN A 179 -7.91 19.51 17.43
CA ASN A 179 -8.22 18.44 18.37
C ASN A 179 -8.08 17.07 17.69
N ARG A 180 -6.88 16.50 17.80
CA ARG A 180 -6.50 15.21 17.23
C ARG A 180 -7.49 14.09 17.58
N ASN A 181 -7.82 13.95 18.87
CA ASN A 181 -8.74 12.91 19.33
C ASN A 181 -10.14 13.04 18.70
N LYS A 182 -10.66 14.27 18.57
CA LYS A 182 -11.93 14.53 17.90
C LYS A 182 -11.86 14.24 16.40
N ALA A 183 -10.75 14.55 15.74
CA ALA A 183 -10.53 14.23 14.33
C ALA A 183 -10.60 12.72 14.08
N TYR A 184 -9.78 11.94 14.79
CA TYR A 184 -9.80 10.48 14.63
C TYR A 184 -11.14 9.86 15.05
N LYS A 185 -11.78 10.32 16.12
CA LYS A 185 -13.13 9.85 16.48
C LYS A 185 -14.15 10.06 15.36
N LYS A 186 -14.03 11.16 14.60
CA LYS A 186 -14.94 11.49 13.49
C LYS A 186 -14.64 10.70 12.22
N PHE A 187 -13.36 10.52 11.89
CA PHE A 187 -12.93 10.04 10.58
C PHE A 187 -12.41 8.61 10.56
N LEU A 188 -12.16 7.95 11.70
CA LEU A 188 -11.81 6.52 11.67
C LEU A 188 -13.00 5.65 11.26
N SER A 189 -12.71 4.62 10.46
CA SER A 189 -13.59 3.48 10.27
C SER A 189 -13.60 2.62 11.53
N ALA A 190 -14.70 1.88 11.75
CA ALA A 190 -14.74 0.88 12.82
C ALA A 190 -13.69 -0.24 12.66
N LYS A 191 -13.19 -0.45 11.42
CA LYS A 191 -12.19 -1.46 11.06
C LYS A 191 -10.84 -0.84 10.67
N SER A 192 -10.51 0.35 11.18
CA SER A 192 -9.26 1.00 10.79
C SER A 192 -8.01 0.21 11.22
N ILE A 193 -6.96 0.26 10.40
CA ILE A 193 -5.62 -0.23 10.76
C ILE A 193 -4.69 0.98 10.84
N LEU A 194 -4.11 1.24 12.01
CA LEU A 194 -3.12 2.33 12.19
C LEU A 194 -1.72 1.75 12.37
N LYS A 195 -0.78 2.17 11.53
CA LYS A 195 0.62 1.71 11.49
C LYS A 195 1.57 2.85 11.84
N ARG A 196 2.56 2.55 12.70
CA ARG A 196 3.63 3.47 13.12
C ARG A 196 4.96 2.72 13.21
N ASN A 197 6.08 3.44 13.05
CA ASN A 197 7.38 2.86 13.38
C ASN A 197 7.42 2.48 14.87
N ASN A 198 8.14 1.41 15.20
CA ASN A 198 8.38 0.96 16.58
C ASN A 198 7.11 0.56 17.36
N ARG A 199 5.98 0.33 16.70
CA ARG A 199 4.70 -0.02 17.34
C ARG A 199 4.05 -1.23 16.66
N GLN A 200 3.23 -1.95 17.42
CA GLN A 200 2.30 -2.91 16.84
C GLN A 200 1.19 -2.17 16.09
N SER A 201 0.76 -2.71 14.94
CA SER A 201 -0.44 -2.24 14.25
C SER A 201 -1.65 -2.17 15.18
N ALA A 202 -2.30 -1.01 15.23
CA ALA A 202 -3.51 -0.78 16.00
C ALA A 202 -4.76 -1.11 15.19
N ILE A 203 -5.30 -2.31 15.43
CA ILE A 203 -6.52 -2.83 14.80
C ILE A 203 -7.73 -2.71 15.75
N SER A 204 -7.52 -2.89 17.06
CA SER A 204 -8.59 -2.75 18.04
C SER A 204 -8.80 -1.29 18.46
N LYS A 205 -10.05 -0.92 18.82
CA LYS A 205 -10.39 0.43 19.31
C LYS A 205 -9.49 0.91 20.46
N ASN A 206 -9.12 0.00 21.36
CA ASN A 206 -8.25 0.32 22.49
C ASN A 206 -6.81 0.62 22.03
N LEU A 207 -6.28 -0.15 21.08
CA LEU A 207 -4.95 0.11 20.51
C LEU A 207 -4.94 1.38 19.67
N GLN A 208 -5.98 1.63 18.88
CA GLN A 208 -6.12 2.86 18.09
C GLN A 208 -6.12 4.09 19.00
N LYS A 209 -6.96 4.09 20.04
CA LYS A 209 -7.00 5.18 21.03
C LYS A 209 -5.63 5.39 21.69
N ARG A 210 -4.94 4.30 22.06
CA ARG A 210 -3.61 4.38 22.68
C ARG A 210 -2.57 5.00 21.74
N ILE A 211 -2.51 4.57 20.48
CA ILE A 211 -1.56 5.11 19.50
C ILE A 211 -1.86 6.59 19.25
N ILE A 212 -3.13 6.96 19.00
CA ILE A 212 -3.51 8.35 18.73
C ILE A 212 -3.14 9.29 19.88
N ASN A 213 -3.31 8.86 21.13
CA ASN A 213 -2.93 9.64 22.31
C ASN A 213 -1.42 9.80 22.47
N ASN A 214 -0.63 8.85 21.99
CA ASN A 214 0.83 8.85 22.09
C ASN A 214 1.53 9.47 20.88
N ASP A 215 0.78 9.73 19.80
CA ASP A 215 1.30 10.38 18.61
C ASP A 215 1.75 11.82 18.93
N PRO A 216 2.75 12.37 18.21
CA PRO A 216 3.15 13.76 18.37
C PRO A 216 1.95 14.70 18.16
N GLN A 217 1.67 15.54 19.16
CA GLN A 217 0.50 16.42 19.14
C GLN A 217 0.69 17.62 18.20
N ASP A 218 1.94 17.95 17.90
CA ASP A 218 2.34 19.02 16.97
C ASP A 218 2.37 18.57 15.51
N ALA A 219 2.00 17.31 15.20
CA ALA A 219 2.17 16.81 13.84
C ALA A 219 1.19 17.45 12.85
N VAL A 220 1.72 18.00 11.76
CA VAL A 220 0.97 18.69 10.69
C VAL A 220 1.08 17.91 9.39
N PHE A 221 -0.06 17.65 8.73
CA PHE A 221 -0.12 16.95 7.45
C PHE A 221 -0.07 17.92 6.27
N ARG A 222 0.73 17.56 5.27
CA ARG A 222 0.78 18.21 3.95
C ARG A 222 0.48 17.17 2.87
N LEU A 223 -0.69 17.28 2.26
CA LEU A 223 -1.09 16.47 1.11
C LEU A 223 -0.19 16.76 -0.10
N LEU A 224 0.27 15.71 -0.79
CA LEU A 224 1.06 15.81 -2.01
C LEU A 224 0.41 15.08 -3.20
N GLY A 225 -0.39 14.04 -2.94
CA GLY A 225 -1.09 13.34 -4.00
C GLY A 225 -2.24 12.48 -3.50
N SER A 226 -3.06 12.04 -4.43
CA SER A 226 -4.23 11.21 -4.15
C SER A 226 -4.64 10.40 -5.38
N GLY A 227 -5.51 9.42 -5.17
CA GLY A 227 -6.22 8.72 -6.24
C GLY A 227 -7.46 8.03 -5.68
N ILE A 228 -8.38 7.66 -6.56
CA ILE A 228 -9.65 7.01 -6.20
C ILE A 228 -9.92 5.86 -7.15
N ALA A 229 -10.53 4.79 -6.64
CA ALA A 229 -11.08 3.72 -7.46
C ALA A 229 -12.21 4.27 -8.36
N SER A 230 -12.37 3.69 -9.55
CA SER A 230 -13.44 4.09 -10.48
C SER A 230 -14.85 3.84 -9.93
N SER A 231 -14.98 2.97 -8.92
CA SER A 231 -16.22 2.71 -8.19
C SER A 231 -16.55 3.75 -7.11
N GLY A 232 -15.58 4.61 -6.73
CA GLY A 232 -15.79 5.67 -5.73
C GLY A 232 -15.95 5.19 -4.28
N ASP A 233 -15.59 3.93 -3.99
CA ASP A 233 -15.69 3.33 -2.64
C ASP A 233 -14.38 3.33 -1.86
N LEU A 234 -13.24 3.36 -2.56
CA LEU A 234 -11.90 3.43 -1.99
C LEU A 234 -11.08 4.52 -2.69
N GLY A 235 -10.19 5.13 -1.94
CA GLY A 235 -9.15 5.99 -2.47
C GLY A 235 -7.98 6.09 -1.51
N TYR A 236 -6.96 6.84 -1.91
CA TYR A 236 -5.78 7.05 -1.10
C TYR A 236 -5.36 8.52 -1.14
N THR A 237 -4.75 8.97 -0.04
CA THR A 237 -4.02 10.23 0.02
C THR A 237 -2.63 9.96 0.56
N PHE A 238 -1.65 10.70 0.06
CA PHE A 238 -0.30 10.63 0.57
C PHE A 238 0.37 12.00 0.60
N GLY A 239 1.41 12.10 1.41
CA GLY A 239 2.25 13.26 1.45
C GLY A 239 3.20 13.20 2.62
N ASN A 240 3.38 14.34 3.28
CA ASN A 240 4.30 14.46 4.39
C ASN A 240 3.58 14.83 5.68
N ILE A 241 4.10 14.33 6.79
CA ILE A 241 3.73 14.75 8.14
C ILE A 241 4.96 15.38 8.80
N THR A 242 4.83 16.60 9.30
CA THR A 242 5.92 17.32 9.98
C THR A 242 5.66 17.32 11.48
N THR A 243 6.66 16.96 12.29
CA THR A 243 6.66 17.05 13.76
C THR A 243 8.01 17.57 14.22
N GLY A 244 8.01 18.64 15.03
CA GLY A 244 9.18 19.46 15.28
C GLY A 244 9.83 19.91 13.97
N VAL A 245 11.12 19.58 13.82
CA VAL A 245 11.91 19.87 12.60
C VAL A 245 11.96 18.71 11.60
N LYS A 246 11.36 17.57 11.94
CA LYS A 246 11.42 16.34 11.13
C LYS A 246 10.18 16.23 10.24
N GLN A 247 10.40 15.74 9.03
CA GLN A 247 9.35 15.46 8.07
C GLN A 247 9.36 13.96 7.73
N PHE A 248 8.20 13.32 7.78
CA PHE A 248 8.04 11.90 7.49
C PHE A 248 7.00 11.68 6.40
N GLY A 249 7.05 10.54 5.72
CA GLY A 249 5.99 10.14 4.81
C GLY A 249 4.71 9.74 5.55
N TYR A 250 3.55 10.06 4.97
CA TYR A 250 2.28 9.46 5.33
C TYR A 250 1.52 8.91 4.12
N LEU A 251 0.71 7.90 4.39
CA LEU A 251 -0.25 7.34 3.46
C LEU A 251 -1.53 7.00 4.20
N ARG A 252 -2.68 7.31 3.60
CA ARG A 252 -4.01 6.90 4.07
C ARG A 252 -4.77 6.20 2.96
N ILE A 253 -5.55 5.20 3.35
CA ILE A 253 -6.68 4.73 2.57
C ILE A 253 -7.94 5.35 3.14
N TRP A 254 -8.74 5.91 2.26
CA TRP A 254 -10.08 6.37 2.52
C TRP A 254 -11.08 5.34 1.98
N ARG A 255 -12.03 4.95 2.81
CA ARG A 255 -13.19 4.14 2.45
C ARG A 255 -14.43 5.00 2.53
N ASN A 256 -15.24 5.00 1.48
CA ASN A 256 -16.54 5.66 1.50
C ASN A 256 -17.54 4.74 2.20
N GLU A 257 -17.94 5.11 3.41
CA GLU A 257 -18.92 4.37 4.21
C GLU A 257 -20.26 5.12 4.20
N LYS A 258 -21.33 4.52 4.76
CA LYS A 258 -22.66 5.15 4.81
C LYS A 258 -22.64 6.53 5.49
N ASP A 259 -21.74 6.72 6.45
CA ASP A 259 -21.55 7.98 7.19
C ASP A 259 -20.45 8.89 6.56
N GLY A 260 -20.12 8.66 5.29
CA GLY A 260 -19.12 9.39 4.51
C GLY A 260 -17.73 8.75 4.53
N TRP A 261 -16.75 9.50 3.99
CA TRP A 261 -15.36 9.07 3.90
C TRP A 261 -14.71 8.86 5.27
N LYS A 262 -14.22 7.64 5.51
CA LYS A 262 -13.49 7.21 6.70
C LYS A 262 -12.09 6.72 6.35
N ILE A 263 -11.15 6.90 7.26
CA ILE A 263 -9.79 6.36 7.17
C ILE A 263 -9.88 4.84 7.43
N ALA A 264 -9.64 4.02 6.41
CA ALA A 264 -9.56 2.57 6.54
C ALA A 264 -8.16 2.13 6.99
N VAL A 265 -7.11 2.77 6.48
CA VAL A 265 -5.73 2.53 6.92
C VAL A 265 -4.99 3.85 7.00
N GLU A 266 -4.09 3.97 7.97
CA GLU A 266 -3.13 5.07 8.03
C GLU A 266 -1.74 4.55 8.40
N VAL A 267 -0.76 4.98 7.62
CA VAL A 267 0.67 4.67 7.79
C VAL A 267 1.41 5.98 8.05
N LEU A 268 1.95 6.15 9.27
CA LEU A 268 2.80 7.30 9.62
C LEU A 268 4.18 6.78 10.08
N ARG A 269 5.27 7.44 9.68
CA ARG A 269 6.66 6.93 9.84
C ARG A 269 7.53 7.60 10.91
N TYR A 270 6.95 8.40 11.81
CA TYR A 270 7.70 8.90 12.97
C TYR A 270 7.89 7.84 14.06
#